data_AF-A0A520HX37-F1
#
_entry.id   AF-A0A520HX37-F1
#
_cell.length_a   1.000
_cell.length_b   1.000
_cell.length_c   1.000
_cell.angle_alpha   90.00
_cell.angle_beta   90.00
_cell.angle_gamma   90.00
#
_symmetry.space_group_name_H-M   'P 1'
#
loop_
_entity.id
_entity.type
_entity.pdbx_description
1 polymer ?
#
loop_
_entity_poly.entity_id
_entity_poly.type
_entity_poly.pdbx_seq_one_letter_code
_entity_poly.pdbx_strand_id
1 'polypeptide(L)'
;YREWVRPVVTGVTYQSAKGEHVEIRGSEILKNWRAVVGKAGFWDVSLPEAFFGDYNPYNELIYGDWFFPNNPLHTGEVFINGKALQEYVTWSCKSENGQTIITAYFGDLDPNKEFVEITVRPSCFYPAKTGVNYITVRGFHMSQAATQWAAPTAEQIGLIGTNWSKGWIIEDNVISDSKCVGITLGKDRASGQNVWSADMSKDGADLYNEMILRVINAGWSKDNIGSHIVRRNKIFNCGAAGICGSFGAAYSQILDNEVHDVYTRRNFYGAEMAGIKFHAAVDMVIKGNHVSNSFIGLWLDWMAQGTKVSHNVFEDNDYVDIFMEMNHGPYLVERNRFMSVFSLRDWSEGGTFRKNYFAGLISRAPQDRVTPVFRTRSTEILEVKPIAGGNNLFIANTFADGKGVQPVRPKMHAMDQEDQLIGYGLSIYRDAAMPVMSRRNKFLGKAQPLKK
;
A
#
# COMPACT_ATOMS: atom_id res chain seq x y z
N TYR A 1 -1.90 21.80 13.58
CA TYR A 1 -1.20 20.99 14.59
C TYR A 1 0.02 20.37 13.95
N ARG A 2 1.22 20.54 14.53
CA ARG A 2 2.49 19.97 14.02
C ARG A 2 3.01 18.98 15.04
N GLU A 3 2.39 17.81 15.08
CA GLU A 3 2.58 16.85 16.16
C GLU A 3 2.30 15.43 15.66
N TRP A 4 2.65 14.46 16.51
CA TRP A 4 2.24 13.08 16.36
C TRP A 4 1.24 12.76 17.48
N VAL A 5 -0.03 12.64 17.13
CA VAL A 5 -1.11 12.24 18.03
C VAL A 5 -0.97 10.74 18.34
N ARG A 6 -0.86 10.41 19.63
CA ARG A 6 -0.66 9.04 20.13
C ARG A 6 -1.81 8.67 21.07
N PRO A 7 -2.93 8.12 20.56
CA PRO A 7 -4.02 7.68 21.43
C PRO A 7 -3.52 6.63 22.43
N VAL A 8 -3.90 6.81 23.69
CA VAL A 8 -3.50 5.93 24.80
C VAL A 8 -4.67 5.17 25.43
N VAL A 9 -5.90 5.57 25.11
CA VAL A 9 -7.16 5.02 25.63
C VAL A 9 -8.07 4.62 24.48
N THR A 10 -8.73 3.47 24.63
CA THR A 10 -9.69 2.86 23.70
C THR A 10 -11.03 3.61 23.69
N GLY A 11 -11.78 3.57 22.58
CA GLY A 11 -13.16 4.04 22.53
C GLY A 11 -13.34 5.55 22.38
N VAL A 12 -12.33 6.24 21.83
CA VAL A 12 -12.31 7.71 21.70
C VAL A 12 -12.60 8.13 20.27
N THR A 13 -13.39 9.19 20.10
CA THR A 13 -13.57 9.87 18.81
C THR A 13 -12.74 11.14 18.77
N TYR A 14 -11.84 11.22 17.80
CA TYR A 14 -11.12 12.42 17.41
C TYR A 14 -11.79 12.95 16.14
N GLN A 15 -12.24 14.21 16.18
CA GLN A 15 -12.86 14.81 15.01
C GLN A 15 -12.54 16.30 14.90
N SER A 16 -12.46 16.80 13.66
CA SER A 16 -12.48 18.23 13.42
C SER A 16 -13.81 18.86 13.87
N ALA A 17 -13.75 20.13 14.25
CA ALA A 17 -14.96 20.89 14.50
C ALA A 17 -15.71 21.13 13.19
N LYS A 18 -17.05 21.18 13.27
CA LYS A 18 -17.90 21.26 12.08
C LYS A 18 -17.58 22.52 11.26
N GLY A 19 -17.18 22.33 10.00
CA GLY A 19 -16.87 23.42 9.07
C GLY A 19 -15.46 23.99 9.21
N GLU A 20 -14.67 23.50 10.17
CA GLU A 20 -13.29 23.93 10.36
C GLU A 20 -12.32 23.08 9.52
N HIS A 21 -11.27 23.73 9.02
CA HIS A 21 -10.16 23.08 8.34
C HIS A 21 -9.05 22.76 9.34
N VAL A 22 -8.94 21.50 9.76
CA VAL A 22 -7.98 21.09 10.80
C VAL A 22 -6.86 20.24 10.20
N GLU A 23 -5.63 20.76 10.28
CA GLU A 23 -4.44 20.07 9.79
C GLU A 23 -3.59 19.46 10.91
N ILE A 24 -3.12 18.22 10.69
CA ILE A 24 -2.09 17.55 11.49
C ILE A 24 -0.90 17.26 10.57
N ARG A 25 0.28 17.81 10.83
CA ARG A 25 1.45 17.66 9.97
C ARG A 25 2.63 16.98 10.68
N GLY A 26 3.26 16.04 9.99
CA GLY A 26 4.53 15.44 10.41
C GLY A 26 5.75 16.32 10.17
N SER A 27 5.56 17.51 9.59
CA SER A 27 6.62 18.45 9.18
C SER A 27 6.74 19.71 10.05
N GLU A 28 7.88 20.38 9.95
CA GLU A 28 8.11 21.72 10.49
C GLU A 28 8.39 22.74 9.38
N ILE A 29 7.98 24.00 9.59
CA ILE A 29 8.36 25.11 8.71
C ILE A 29 9.83 25.41 8.95
N LEU A 30 10.61 25.49 7.88
CA LEU A 30 12.04 25.74 7.97
C LEU A 30 12.42 27.07 7.31
N LYS A 31 13.17 27.87 8.08
CA LYS A 31 13.73 29.17 7.67
C LYS A 31 15.23 29.17 7.95
N ASN A 32 15.89 30.29 7.64
CA ASN A 32 17.33 30.51 7.82
C ASN A 32 18.21 29.67 6.88
N TRP A 33 17.70 29.40 5.68
CA TRP A 33 18.46 28.83 4.58
C TRP A 33 19.55 29.82 4.14
N ARG A 34 20.74 29.32 3.87
CA ARG A 34 21.90 30.09 3.41
C ARG A 34 22.24 29.70 1.98
N ALA A 35 22.38 30.66 1.09
CA ALA A 35 22.77 30.39 -0.28
C ALA A 35 24.15 29.70 -0.32
N VAL A 36 24.26 28.65 -1.14
CA VAL A 36 25.52 27.92 -1.31
C VAL A 36 26.43 28.72 -2.23
N VAL A 37 27.61 29.10 -1.73
CA VAL A 37 28.58 29.89 -2.49
C VAL A 37 28.98 29.15 -3.76
N GLY A 38 28.86 29.82 -4.91
CA GLY A 38 29.22 29.26 -6.21
C GLY A 38 28.20 28.30 -6.83
N LYS A 39 27.03 28.06 -6.19
CA LYS A 39 25.95 27.22 -6.74
C LYS A 39 24.61 27.95 -6.71
N ALA A 40 24.30 28.66 -7.80
CA ALA A 40 23.04 29.42 -7.91
C ALA A 40 21.81 28.51 -7.71
N GLY A 41 20.84 29.01 -6.95
CA GLY A 41 19.60 28.31 -6.61
C GLY A 41 19.74 27.20 -5.56
N PHE A 42 20.95 26.85 -5.14
CA PHE A 42 21.18 25.91 -4.04
C PHE A 42 21.29 26.63 -2.70
N TRP A 43 20.67 26.06 -1.68
CA TRP A 43 20.64 26.59 -0.33
C TRP A 43 20.87 25.48 0.69
N ASP A 44 21.58 25.82 1.77
CA ASP A 44 21.85 24.94 2.90
C ASP A 44 21.13 25.42 4.16
N VAL A 45 20.75 24.48 4.99
CA VAL A 45 20.34 24.72 6.37
C VAL A 45 20.96 23.67 7.27
N SER A 46 21.38 24.08 8.47
CA SER A 46 21.97 23.19 9.46
C SER A 46 21.11 23.19 10.72
N LEU A 47 20.77 22.00 11.20
CA LEU A 47 19.95 21.79 12.38
C LEU A 47 20.71 20.89 13.37
N PRO A 48 20.69 21.19 14.68
CA PRO A 48 21.26 20.27 15.66
C PRO A 48 20.48 18.97 15.66
N GLU A 49 21.14 17.82 15.82
CA GLU A 49 20.48 16.50 15.87
C GLU A 49 19.34 16.46 16.92
N ALA A 50 19.51 17.18 18.04
CA ALA A 50 18.50 17.30 19.09
C ALA A 50 17.16 17.92 18.61
N PHE A 51 17.13 18.61 17.46
CA PHE A 51 15.89 19.09 16.84
C PHE A 51 14.93 17.95 16.50
N PHE A 52 15.47 16.78 16.14
CA PHE A 52 14.69 15.62 15.73
C PHE A 52 14.36 14.66 16.89
N GLY A 53 15.00 14.83 18.05
CA GLY A 53 14.85 13.93 19.19
C GLY A 53 15.36 12.52 18.89
N ASP A 54 14.59 11.49 19.25
CA ASP A 54 15.01 10.08 19.11
C ASP A 54 14.90 9.53 17.67
N TYR A 55 14.37 10.32 16.74
CA TYR A 55 14.12 9.90 15.37
C TYR A 55 14.45 11.03 14.40
N ASN A 56 15.52 10.86 13.63
CA ASN A 56 15.92 11.81 12.60
C ASN A 56 15.66 11.25 11.19
N PRO A 57 14.65 11.77 10.46
CA PRO A 57 14.34 11.32 9.10
C PRO A 57 15.49 11.43 8.11
N TYR A 58 16.47 12.29 8.37
CA TYR A 58 17.62 12.56 7.51
C TYR A 58 18.85 11.70 7.82
N ASN A 59 18.75 10.87 8.87
CA ASN A 59 19.68 9.77 9.18
C ASN A 59 19.05 8.40 8.91
N GLU A 60 17.72 8.32 8.99
CA GLU A 60 16.98 7.08 8.81
C GLU A 60 16.78 6.78 7.33
N LEU A 61 17.51 5.77 6.82
CA LEU A 61 17.27 5.22 5.50
C LEU A 61 15.95 4.45 5.43
N ILE A 62 15.35 4.39 4.24
CA ILE A 62 14.29 3.43 3.94
C ILE A 62 14.93 2.05 3.85
N TYR A 63 14.36 1.07 4.57
CA TYR A 63 14.82 -0.32 4.52
C TYR A 63 13.71 -1.29 4.90
N GLY A 64 13.86 -2.53 4.44
CA GLY A 64 13.07 -3.66 4.93
C GLY A 64 12.96 -4.78 3.91
N ASP A 65 12.21 -5.81 4.27
CA ASP A 65 12.04 -6.98 3.41
C ASP A 65 11.38 -6.60 2.08
N TRP A 66 11.86 -7.19 0.99
CA TRP A 66 11.44 -6.89 -0.39
C TRP A 66 11.52 -5.41 -0.82
N PHE A 67 12.38 -4.62 -0.17
CA PHE A 67 12.73 -3.28 -0.61
C PHE A 67 13.98 -3.32 -1.49
N PHE A 68 13.90 -2.77 -2.70
CA PHE A 68 14.96 -2.81 -3.71
C PHE A 68 15.28 -1.40 -4.21
N PRO A 69 16.01 -0.59 -3.41
CA PRO A 69 16.35 0.77 -3.80
C PRO A 69 17.43 0.80 -4.89
N ASN A 70 17.29 1.72 -5.85
CA ASN A 70 18.39 2.03 -6.78
C ASN A 70 19.53 2.81 -6.09
N ASN A 71 19.17 3.67 -5.14
CA ASN A 71 20.08 4.40 -4.27
C ASN A 71 19.51 4.37 -2.84
N PRO A 72 20.35 4.37 -1.79
CA PRO A 72 19.87 4.59 -0.42
C PRO A 72 19.04 5.88 -0.39
N LEU A 73 17.84 5.84 0.16
CA LEU A 73 16.98 7.01 0.31
C LEU A 73 16.61 7.16 1.77
N HIS A 74 16.50 8.39 2.24
CA HIS A 74 16.11 8.68 3.60
C HIS A 74 14.59 8.72 3.74
N THR A 75 14.09 8.57 4.95
CA THR A 75 12.65 8.78 5.25
C THR A 75 12.27 10.27 5.25
N GLY A 76 13.26 11.16 5.30
CA GLY A 76 13.12 12.61 5.20
C GLY A 76 12.59 13.09 3.84
N GLU A 77 11.93 14.25 3.85
CA GLU A 77 11.52 14.99 2.64
C GLU A 77 11.61 16.50 2.88
N VAL A 78 11.82 17.25 1.80
CA VAL A 78 11.77 18.72 1.77
C VAL A 78 10.61 19.13 0.88
N PHE A 79 9.84 20.11 1.30
CA PHE A 79 8.70 20.65 0.55
C PHE A 79 8.88 22.13 0.31
N ILE A 80 8.46 22.62 -0.85
CA ILE A 80 8.30 24.04 -1.13
C ILE A 80 6.88 24.31 -1.61
N ASN A 81 6.18 25.21 -0.93
CA ASN A 81 4.79 25.59 -1.22
C ASN A 81 3.87 24.36 -1.36
N GLY A 82 4.05 23.39 -0.46
CA GLY A 82 3.29 22.14 -0.42
C GLY A 82 3.73 21.05 -1.41
N LYS A 83 4.74 21.29 -2.25
CA LYS A 83 5.25 20.29 -3.22
C LYS A 83 6.53 19.65 -2.73
N ALA A 84 6.57 18.31 -2.71
CA ALA A 84 7.76 17.56 -2.33
C ALA A 84 8.88 17.72 -3.38
N LEU A 85 10.11 17.92 -2.89
CA LEU A 85 11.32 17.84 -3.67
C LEU A 85 11.80 16.38 -3.76
N GLN A 86 12.53 16.07 -4.82
CA GLN A 86 13.11 14.75 -5.04
C GLN A 86 14.54 14.66 -4.49
N GLU A 87 14.76 13.69 -3.62
CA GLU A 87 16.05 13.39 -3.01
C GLU A 87 17.08 12.97 -4.08
N TYR A 88 18.33 13.42 -3.92
CA TYR A 88 19.45 13.33 -4.86
C TYR A 88 19.27 14.01 -6.23
N VAL A 89 18.09 14.59 -6.51
CA VAL A 89 17.85 15.39 -7.72
C VAL A 89 17.76 16.87 -7.38
N THR A 90 16.98 17.20 -6.35
CA THR A 90 16.70 18.59 -5.93
C THR A 90 17.00 18.82 -4.46
N TRP A 91 17.27 17.79 -3.66
CA TRP A 91 17.80 17.97 -2.31
C TRP A 91 18.64 16.77 -1.86
N SER A 92 19.50 16.97 -0.87
CA SER A 92 20.25 15.91 -0.20
C SER A 92 20.50 16.31 1.26
N CYS A 93 20.92 15.35 2.08
CA CYS A 93 21.34 15.60 3.46
C CYS A 93 22.65 14.90 3.81
N LYS A 94 23.29 15.37 4.87
CA LYS A 94 24.38 14.68 5.56
C LYS A 94 24.36 15.04 7.04
N SER A 95 24.94 14.18 7.86
CA SER A 95 25.12 14.43 9.28
C SER A 95 26.58 14.55 9.62
N GLU A 96 26.95 15.67 10.24
CA GLU A 96 28.33 16.06 10.49
C GLU A 96 28.41 16.91 11.76
N ASN A 97 29.33 16.57 12.66
CA ASN A 97 29.58 17.32 13.91
C ASN A 97 28.32 17.57 14.77
N GLY A 98 27.42 16.58 14.85
CA GLY A 98 26.17 16.71 15.62
C GLY A 98 25.12 17.63 14.99
N GLN A 99 25.26 17.92 13.69
CA GLN A 99 24.30 18.66 12.89
C GLN A 99 23.80 17.81 11.73
N THR A 100 22.52 17.90 11.43
CA THR A 100 21.95 17.52 10.15
C THR A 100 22.01 18.72 9.22
N ILE A 101 22.68 18.55 8.08
CA ILE A 101 22.79 19.57 7.03
C ILE A 101 21.91 19.13 5.88
N ILE A 102 20.95 19.96 5.50
CA ILE A 102 20.06 19.73 4.35
C ILE A 102 20.41 20.76 3.28
N THR A 103 20.73 20.28 2.08
CA THR A 103 20.98 21.10 0.88
C THR A 103 19.83 20.91 -0.09
N ALA A 104 19.24 21.99 -0.60
CA ALA A 104 18.14 21.93 -1.55
C ALA A 104 18.27 22.97 -2.68
N TYR A 105 17.83 22.60 -3.87
CA TYR A 105 17.72 23.44 -5.05
C TYR A 105 16.30 24.02 -5.16
N PHE A 106 16.20 25.34 -5.07
CA PHE A 106 14.94 26.07 -5.14
C PHE A 106 14.79 26.90 -6.43
N GLY A 107 15.72 26.75 -7.38
CA GLY A 107 15.74 27.56 -8.60
C GLY A 107 15.90 29.05 -8.28
N ASP A 108 15.02 29.88 -8.83
CA ASP A 108 15.04 31.35 -8.64
C ASP A 108 14.31 31.79 -7.35
N LEU A 109 13.73 30.86 -6.60
CA LEU A 109 12.98 31.16 -5.38
C LEU A 109 13.92 31.34 -4.18
N ASP A 110 13.56 32.29 -3.31
CA ASP A 110 14.21 32.49 -2.01
C ASP A 110 13.47 31.65 -0.95
N PRO A 111 14.04 30.52 -0.47
CA PRO A 111 13.37 29.63 0.47
C PRO A 111 13.05 30.29 1.82
N ASN A 112 13.68 31.43 2.15
CA ASN A 112 13.34 32.18 3.35
C ASN A 112 12.07 33.03 3.17
N LYS A 113 11.67 33.33 1.94
CA LYS A 113 10.42 34.03 1.61
C LYS A 113 9.29 33.06 1.26
N GLU A 114 9.62 31.90 0.72
CA GLU A 114 8.65 30.85 0.40
C GLU A 114 8.24 30.01 1.62
N PHE A 115 7.20 29.18 1.45
CA PHE A 115 6.74 28.25 2.47
C PHE A 115 7.48 26.92 2.32
N VAL A 116 8.65 26.82 2.96
CA VAL A 116 9.47 25.61 2.97
C VAL A 116 9.21 24.80 4.25
N GLU A 117 9.01 23.50 4.09
CA GLU A 117 8.78 22.55 5.18
C GLU A 117 9.70 21.35 5.04
N ILE A 118 10.00 20.71 6.17
CA ILE A 118 10.78 19.47 6.24
C ILE A 118 10.04 18.44 7.08
N THR A 119 10.06 17.15 6.71
CA THR A 119 9.50 16.13 7.61
C THR A 119 10.36 15.99 8.86
N VAL A 120 9.70 15.76 9.99
CA VAL A 120 10.37 15.58 11.30
C VAL A 120 9.87 14.31 11.99
N ARG A 121 8.58 14.00 11.86
CA ARG A 121 7.92 12.92 12.59
C ARG A 121 7.58 11.73 11.68
N PRO A 122 7.63 10.49 12.20
CA PRO A 122 7.34 9.31 11.39
C PRO A 122 5.85 9.14 11.10
N SER A 123 4.96 9.72 11.91
CA SER A 123 3.50 9.62 11.77
C SER A 123 2.80 10.89 12.23
N CYS A 124 1.57 11.09 11.76
CA CYS A 124 0.65 12.11 12.28
C CYS A 124 -0.26 11.54 13.37
N PHE A 125 -0.79 10.33 13.19
CA PHE A 125 -1.76 9.72 14.09
C PHE A 125 -1.55 8.21 14.23
N TYR A 126 -0.80 7.79 15.23
CA TYR A 126 -0.45 6.37 15.41
C TYR A 126 -0.27 6.05 16.90
N PRO A 127 -0.97 5.05 17.47
CA PRO A 127 -0.82 4.68 18.86
C PRO A 127 0.61 4.22 19.21
N ALA A 128 1.11 4.61 20.38
CA ALA A 128 2.43 4.17 20.86
C ALA A 128 2.46 2.69 21.31
N LYS A 129 1.29 2.07 21.49
CA LYS A 129 1.12 0.67 21.90
C LYS A 129 0.00 0.02 21.12
N THR A 130 0.05 -1.30 21.02
CA THR A 130 -1.00 -2.11 20.39
C THR A 130 -2.28 -2.15 21.22
N GLY A 131 -3.38 -2.64 20.63
CA GLY A 131 -4.63 -2.89 21.35
C GLY A 131 -5.39 -1.64 21.82
N VAL A 132 -5.02 -0.45 21.32
CA VAL A 132 -5.82 0.77 21.51
C VAL A 132 -7.01 0.70 20.55
N ASN A 133 -8.11 0.13 21.01
CA ASN A 133 -9.24 -0.27 20.16
C ASN A 133 -10.26 0.86 19.96
N TYR A 134 -11.19 0.65 19.02
CA TYR A 134 -12.41 1.43 18.87
C TYR A 134 -12.21 2.95 18.79
N ILE A 135 -11.14 3.38 18.12
CA ILE A 135 -10.89 4.81 17.88
C ILE A 135 -11.60 5.23 16.59
N THR A 136 -12.26 6.38 16.64
CA THR A 136 -12.75 7.05 15.43
C THR A 136 -11.90 8.27 15.15
N VAL A 137 -11.46 8.44 13.90
CA VAL A 137 -10.68 9.58 13.43
C VAL A 137 -11.37 10.18 12.21
N ARG A 138 -11.88 11.41 12.36
CA ARG A 138 -12.80 12.01 11.39
C ARG A 138 -12.47 13.45 10.99
N GLY A 139 -12.49 13.73 9.69
CA GLY A 139 -12.56 15.11 9.20
C GLY A 139 -11.25 15.88 9.22
N PHE A 140 -10.10 15.22 9.38
CA PHE A 140 -8.79 15.88 9.43
C PHE A 140 -8.11 15.90 8.06
N HIS A 141 -7.27 16.91 7.87
CA HIS A 141 -6.23 16.91 6.84
C HIS A 141 -4.91 16.49 7.51
N MET A 142 -4.31 15.40 7.08
CA MET A 142 -3.07 14.89 7.65
C MET A 142 -2.02 14.72 6.57
N SER A 143 -0.82 15.29 6.75
CA SER A 143 0.19 15.26 5.70
C SER A 143 1.65 15.27 6.19
N GLN A 144 2.56 14.97 5.26
CA GLN A 144 4.00 15.17 5.40
C GLN A 144 4.62 14.36 6.54
N ALA A 145 4.48 13.03 6.49
CA ALA A 145 5.04 12.11 7.48
C ALA A 145 6.21 11.30 6.92
N ALA A 146 7.29 11.19 7.71
CA ALA A 146 8.48 10.41 7.40
C ALA A 146 8.29 8.91 7.70
N THR A 147 7.28 8.28 7.08
CA THR A 147 7.00 6.86 7.37
C THR A 147 8.08 5.95 6.80
N GLN A 148 8.37 4.86 7.51
CA GLN A 148 9.26 3.78 7.04
C GLN A 148 8.53 2.85 6.05
N TRP A 149 9.30 2.03 5.33
CA TRP A 149 8.79 0.91 4.53
C TRP A 149 7.99 -0.08 5.39
N ALA A 150 6.91 -0.63 4.81
CA ALA A 150 5.90 -1.38 5.55
C ALA A 150 5.70 -2.80 4.99
N ALA A 151 6.76 -3.59 4.93
CA ALA A 151 6.72 -5.01 4.56
C ALA A 151 5.76 -5.82 5.46
N PRO A 152 5.15 -6.91 4.98
CA PRO A 152 4.25 -7.76 5.77
C PRO A 152 4.92 -8.45 6.94
N THR A 153 6.26 -8.47 6.95
CA THR A 153 7.14 -9.05 7.97
C THR A 153 7.69 -8.02 8.97
N ALA A 154 7.26 -6.76 8.87
CA ALA A 154 7.66 -5.66 9.76
C ALA A 154 6.46 -5.05 10.49
N GLU A 155 6.72 -4.28 11.54
CA GLU A 155 5.75 -3.28 11.97
C GLU A 155 5.41 -2.37 10.79
N GLN A 156 4.14 -2.28 10.46
CA GLN A 156 3.70 -1.49 9.32
C GLN A 156 3.22 -0.14 9.83
N ILE A 157 4.16 0.77 10.08
CA ILE A 157 3.86 2.15 10.44
C ILE A 157 3.45 2.95 9.19
N GLY A 158 2.55 3.91 9.38
CA GLY A 158 2.02 4.78 8.33
C GLY A 158 1.76 6.16 8.89
N LEU A 159 1.29 7.07 8.02
CA LEU A 159 0.97 8.43 8.43
C LEU A 159 -0.16 8.43 9.46
N ILE A 160 -1.16 7.59 9.24
CA ILE A 160 -2.16 7.17 10.24
C ILE A 160 -2.24 5.65 10.30
N GLY A 161 -2.41 5.07 11.49
CA GLY A 161 -2.57 3.63 11.60
C GLY A 161 -3.17 3.11 12.90
N THR A 162 -3.61 1.86 12.84
CA THR A 162 -4.35 1.21 13.94
C THR A 162 -3.45 0.48 14.92
N ASN A 163 -2.20 0.19 14.55
CA ASN A 163 -1.18 -0.50 15.33
C ASN A 163 -1.74 -1.77 16.04
N TRP A 164 -2.09 -2.81 15.28
CA TRP A 164 -2.53 -4.10 15.82
C TRP A 164 -3.64 -3.98 16.88
N SER A 165 -4.82 -3.54 16.42
CA SER A 165 -5.98 -3.28 17.27
C SER A 165 -7.28 -3.71 16.59
N LYS A 166 -8.42 -3.38 17.20
CA LYS A 166 -9.76 -3.73 16.72
C LYS A 166 -10.68 -2.52 16.58
N GLY A 167 -11.51 -2.51 15.54
CA GLY A 167 -12.74 -1.73 15.51
C GLY A 167 -12.57 -0.23 15.28
N TRP A 168 -11.42 0.21 14.78
CA TRP A 168 -11.22 1.61 14.35
C TRP A 168 -12.15 2.04 13.21
N ILE A 169 -12.48 3.32 13.19
CA ILE A 169 -13.13 4.01 12.07
C ILE A 169 -12.24 5.17 11.63
N ILE A 170 -11.72 5.12 10.41
CA ILE A 170 -10.96 6.22 9.79
C ILE A 170 -11.82 6.76 8.65
N GLU A 171 -12.39 7.95 8.80
CA GLU A 171 -13.35 8.45 7.82
C GLU A 171 -13.30 9.96 7.54
N ASP A 172 -13.71 10.34 6.33
CA ASP A 172 -13.82 11.75 5.92
C ASP A 172 -12.51 12.55 6.09
N ASN A 173 -11.35 11.88 6.02
CA ASN A 173 -10.05 12.54 6.13
C ASN A 173 -9.42 12.77 4.75
N VAL A 174 -8.53 13.76 4.69
CA VAL A 174 -7.60 13.95 3.57
C VAL A 174 -6.20 13.58 4.06
N ILE A 175 -5.56 12.61 3.41
CA ILE A 175 -4.27 12.05 3.82
C ILE A 175 -3.31 12.17 2.64
N SER A 176 -2.18 12.85 2.82
CA SER A 176 -1.25 13.05 1.72
C SER A 176 0.21 13.10 2.12
N ASP A 177 1.09 12.98 1.13
CA ASP A 177 2.52 13.28 1.27
C ASP A 177 3.18 12.44 2.37
N SER A 178 2.93 11.13 2.35
CA SER A 178 3.61 10.17 3.21
C SER A 178 4.79 9.56 2.46
N LYS A 179 5.97 9.50 3.07
CA LYS A 179 7.18 8.98 2.42
C LYS A 179 6.97 7.56 1.88
N CYS A 180 6.25 6.72 2.62
CA CYS A 180 5.90 5.36 2.22
C CYS A 180 4.38 5.15 2.29
N VAL A 181 3.76 5.11 3.47
CA VAL A 181 2.37 4.63 3.62
C VAL A 181 1.42 5.69 4.17
N GLY A 182 0.29 5.90 3.51
CA GLY A 182 -0.79 6.76 4.00
C GLY A 182 -1.50 6.17 5.23
N ILE A 183 -2.37 5.19 5.00
CA ILE A 183 -3.12 4.48 6.05
C ILE A 183 -2.55 3.07 6.21
N THR A 184 -2.28 2.66 7.45
CA THR A 184 -1.92 1.27 7.77
C THR A 184 -2.89 0.64 8.76
N LEU A 185 -3.37 -0.56 8.43
CA LEU A 185 -4.11 -1.45 9.30
C LEU A 185 -3.25 -2.66 9.70
N GLY A 186 -1.93 -2.54 9.56
CA GLY A 186 -1.01 -3.67 9.59
C GLY A 186 -0.66 -4.20 10.99
N LYS A 187 0.28 -5.13 10.99
CA LYS A 187 0.74 -5.84 12.18
C LYS A 187 1.69 -5.02 13.05
N ASP A 188 1.84 -5.49 14.28
CA ASP A 188 2.77 -4.96 15.27
C ASP A 188 4.22 -5.34 14.98
N ARG A 189 5.15 -4.78 15.77
CA ARG A 189 6.57 -5.13 15.75
C ARG A 189 6.89 -6.48 16.38
N ALA A 190 6.19 -6.87 17.45
CA ALA A 190 6.59 -8.01 18.27
C ALA A 190 6.39 -9.36 17.56
N SER A 191 5.45 -9.43 16.62
CA SER A 191 5.26 -10.59 15.73
C SER A 191 6.41 -10.81 14.73
N GLY A 192 7.21 -9.78 14.46
CA GLY A 192 8.41 -9.84 13.61
C GLY A 192 8.79 -8.48 13.03
N GLN A 193 10.09 -8.26 12.80
CA GLN A 193 10.60 -7.03 12.20
C GLN A 193 11.69 -7.34 11.17
N ASN A 194 11.36 -7.24 9.88
CA ASN A 194 12.28 -7.48 8.75
C ASN A 194 13.07 -8.78 8.90
N VAL A 195 12.34 -9.86 9.22
CA VAL A 195 12.94 -11.15 9.58
C VAL A 195 13.71 -11.80 8.44
N TRP A 196 13.36 -11.50 7.18
CA TRP A 196 14.08 -12.04 6.03
C TRP A 196 15.39 -11.30 5.78
N SER A 197 15.39 -9.97 5.82
CA SER A 197 16.63 -9.20 5.68
C SER A 197 17.60 -9.45 6.84
N ALA A 198 17.08 -9.88 8.00
CA ALA A 198 17.88 -10.31 9.15
C ALA A 198 18.52 -11.70 8.96
N ASP A 199 17.88 -12.60 8.21
CA ASP A 199 18.37 -13.95 7.91
C ASP A 199 17.90 -14.40 6.52
N MET A 200 18.71 -14.11 5.50
CA MET A 200 18.45 -14.50 4.11
C MET A 200 18.80 -15.97 3.80
N SER A 201 19.17 -16.79 4.81
CA SER A 201 19.39 -18.23 4.61
C SER A 201 18.09 -19.00 4.40
N LYS A 202 16.95 -18.41 4.81
CA LYS A 202 15.60 -18.92 4.58
C LYS A 202 14.89 -18.11 3.51
N ASP A 203 13.99 -18.76 2.78
CA ASP A 203 13.11 -18.05 1.85
C ASP A 203 12.14 -17.13 2.62
N GLY A 204 11.86 -15.96 2.06
CA GLY A 204 10.96 -14.99 2.68
C GLY A 204 9.53 -15.53 2.87
N ALA A 205 9.06 -16.42 1.97
CA ALA A 205 7.75 -17.07 2.07
C ALA A 205 7.68 -18.03 3.27
N ASP A 206 8.77 -18.77 3.54
CA ASP A 206 8.84 -19.68 4.69
C ASP A 206 8.81 -18.90 6.02
N LEU A 207 9.58 -17.81 6.09
CA LEU A 207 9.57 -16.92 7.24
C LEU A 207 8.20 -16.26 7.47
N TYR A 208 7.51 -15.92 6.39
CA TYR A 208 6.15 -15.39 6.49
C TYR A 208 5.16 -16.45 6.99
N ASN A 209 5.26 -17.71 6.53
CA ASN A 209 4.46 -18.81 7.09
C ASN A 209 4.71 -19.04 8.59
N GLU A 210 5.97 -18.99 9.05
CA GLU A 210 6.28 -19.04 10.49
C GLU A 210 5.61 -17.89 11.26
N MET A 211 5.60 -16.69 10.66
CA MET A 211 4.97 -15.51 11.26
C MET A 211 3.44 -15.65 11.38
N ILE A 212 2.78 -16.27 10.40
CA ILE A 212 1.34 -16.56 10.44
C ILE A 212 1.01 -17.38 11.70
N LEU A 213 1.80 -18.43 11.98
CA LEU A 213 1.63 -19.25 13.19
C LEU A 213 1.85 -18.42 14.46
N ARG A 214 2.84 -17.52 14.47
CA ARG A 214 3.10 -16.63 15.63
C ARG A 214 1.92 -15.71 15.91
N VAL A 215 1.36 -15.05 14.90
CA VAL A 215 0.23 -14.14 15.11
C VAL A 215 -1.05 -14.88 15.51
N ILE A 216 -1.30 -16.08 14.96
CA ILE A 216 -2.42 -16.94 15.38
C ILE A 216 -2.27 -17.31 16.86
N ASN A 217 -1.09 -17.78 17.27
CA ASN A 217 -0.80 -18.12 18.67
C ASN A 217 -0.87 -16.90 19.60
N ALA A 218 -0.59 -15.71 19.09
CA ALA A 218 -0.75 -14.44 19.79
C ALA A 218 -2.19 -13.90 19.79
N GLY A 219 -3.16 -14.68 19.31
CA GLY A 219 -4.59 -14.36 19.38
C GLY A 219 -5.14 -13.59 18.18
N TRP A 220 -4.47 -13.59 17.03
CA TRP A 220 -5.01 -13.04 15.78
C TRP A 220 -6.28 -13.78 15.37
N SER A 221 -7.41 -13.11 15.59
CA SER A 221 -8.75 -13.62 15.35
C SER A 221 -9.71 -12.44 15.20
N LYS A 222 -10.91 -12.71 14.68
CA LYS A 222 -11.99 -11.71 14.56
C LYS A 222 -12.33 -11.04 15.90
N ASP A 223 -12.16 -11.76 17.01
CA ASP A 223 -12.51 -11.27 18.33
C ASP A 223 -11.50 -10.24 18.86
N ASN A 224 -10.26 -10.28 18.39
CA ASN A 224 -9.18 -9.48 18.96
C ASN A 224 -8.61 -8.42 18.02
N ILE A 225 -8.59 -8.65 16.70
CA ILE A 225 -7.86 -7.82 15.73
C ILE A 225 -8.72 -7.54 14.49
N GLY A 226 -8.52 -6.35 13.91
CA GLY A 226 -9.15 -5.93 12.66
C GLY A 226 -10.58 -5.44 12.84
N SER A 227 -11.47 -5.82 11.93
CA SER A 227 -12.85 -5.29 11.89
C SER A 227 -12.91 -3.75 11.85
N HIS A 228 -11.95 -3.14 11.14
CA HIS A 228 -11.87 -1.70 10.96
C HIS A 228 -12.83 -1.22 9.87
N ILE A 229 -13.13 0.08 9.85
CA ILE A 229 -13.82 0.75 8.75
C ILE A 229 -12.95 1.91 8.28
N VAL A 230 -12.50 1.86 7.03
CA VAL A 230 -11.81 2.97 6.37
C VAL A 230 -12.70 3.47 5.25
N ARG A 231 -13.28 4.67 5.40
CA ARG A 231 -14.29 5.13 4.43
C ARG A 231 -14.28 6.61 4.09
N ARG A 232 -14.63 6.95 2.85
CA ARG A 232 -14.76 8.35 2.38
C ARG A 232 -13.53 9.21 2.65
N ASN A 233 -12.35 8.61 2.64
CA ASN A 233 -11.10 9.35 2.74
C ASN A 233 -10.56 9.64 1.34
N LYS A 234 -9.81 10.73 1.21
CA LYS A 234 -9.00 11.05 0.05
C LYS A 234 -7.52 10.82 0.39
N ILE A 235 -6.86 9.89 -0.30
CA ILE A 235 -5.46 9.51 -0.03
C ILE A 235 -4.61 9.71 -1.28
N PHE A 236 -3.52 10.48 -1.18
CA PHE A 236 -2.66 10.72 -2.35
C PHE A 236 -1.20 11.05 -2.03
N ASN A 237 -0.34 11.11 -3.05
CA ASN A 237 1.09 11.43 -2.95
C ASN A 237 1.87 10.54 -1.95
N CYS A 238 1.48 9.27 -1.81
CA CYS A 238 2.17 8.33 -0.93
C CYS A 238 3.23 7.54 -1.70
N GLY A 239 4.43 7.39 -1.13
CA GLY A 239 5.57 6.82 -1.85
C GLY A 239 5.52 5.31 -2.07
N ALA A 240 4.81 4.54 -1.25
CA ALA A 240 4.68 3.08 -1.38
C ALA A 240 3.22 2.66 -1.49
N ALA A 241 2.38 2.96 -0.48
CA ALA A 241 0.98 2.57 -0.49
C ALA A 241 0.03 3.66 0.01
N GLY A 242 -1.16 3.72 -0.58
CA GLY A 242 -2.23 4.57 -0.07
C GLY A 242 -2.83 3.97 1.21
N ILE A 243 -3.27 2.70 1.12
CA ILE A 243 -3.78 1.92 2.25
C ILE A 243 -3.09 0.56 2.25
N CYS A 244 -2.52 0.13 3.37
CA CYS A 244 -2.00 -1.23 3.49
C CYS A 244 -2.25 -1.94 4.82
N GLY A 245 -1.94 -3.22 4.87
CA GLY A 245 -1.86 -3.98 6.12
C GLY A 245 -1.70 -5.48 5.92
N SER A 246 -0.87 -6.10 6.74
CA SER A 246 -0.69 -7.54 6.90
C SER A 246 -1.36 -7.95 8.21
N PHE A 247 -2.25 -8.95 8.15
CA PHE A 247 -3.02 -9.52 9.27
C PHE A 247 -4.01 -8.58 9.96
N GLY A 248 -3.59 -7.38 10.36
CA GLY A 248 -4.38 -6.45 11.16
C GLY A 248 -5.61 -5.90 10.43
N ALA A 249 -5.67 -6.04 9.11
CA ALA A 249 -6.80 -5.61 8.29
C ALA A 249 -7.93 -6.64 8.21
N ALA A 250 -7.76 -7.87 8.72
CA ALA A 250 -8.77 -8.93 8.62
C ALA A 250 -10.16 -8.45 9.10
N TYR A 251 -11.22 -8.91 8.44
CA TYR A 251 -12.62 -8.57 8.71
C TYR A 251 -13.00 -7.09 8.51
N SER A 252 -12.10 -6.26 7.99
CA SER A 252 -12.32 -4.82 7.83
C SER A 252 -13.10 -4.46 6.56
N GLN A 253 -13.58 -3.22 6.52
CA GLN A 253 -14.31 -2.64 5.41
C GLN A 253 -13.57 -1.41 4.87
N ILE A 254 -13.25 -1.42 3.58
CA ILE A 254 -12.58 -0.33 2.85
C ILE A 254 -13.58 0.22 1.83
N LEU A 255 -14.21 1.34 2.17
CA LEU A 255 -15.45 1.79 1.53
C LEU A 255 -15.35 3.20 0.95
N ASP A 256 -15.65 3.35 -0.34
CA ASP A 256 -15.88 4.66 -0.95
C ASP A 256 -14.72 5.65 -0.75
N ASN A 257 -13.47 5.16 -0.74
CA ASN A 257 -12.27 6.01 -0.68
C ASN A 257 -11.81 6.42 -2.08
N GLU A 258 -11.19 7.58 -2.18
CA GLU A 258 -10.46 8.05 -3.36
C GLU A 258 -8.97 7.89 -3.08
N VAL A 259 -8.27 7.07 -3.87
CA VAL A 259 -6.83 6.82 -3.74
C VAL A 259 -6.16 7.13 -5.07
N HIS A 260 -5.23 8.09 -5.10
CA HIS A 260 -4.54 8.45 -6.32
C HIS A 260 -3.11 8.90 -6.11
N ASP A 261 -2.31 8.96 -7.18
CA ASP A 261 -0.92 9.41 -7.13
C ASP A 261 -0.06 8.63 -6.11
N VAL A 262 -0.15 7.30 -6.13
CA VAL A 262 0.65 6.42 -5.26
C VAL A 262 1.84 5.87 -6.03
N TYR A 263 3.05 6.05 -5.48
CA TYR A 263 4.32 5.65 -6.10
C TYR A 263 4.64 6.38 -7.43
N THR A 264 4.07 7.56 -7.68
CA THR A 264 4.30 8.29 -8.94
C THR A 264 5.74 8.82 -9.12
N ARG A 265 6.51 8.95 -8.05
CA ARG A 265 7.89 9.47 -8.10
C ARG A 265 8.92 8.44 -8.55
N ARG A 266 8.63 7.15 -8.38
CA ARG A 266 9.46 6.02 -8.83
C ARG A 266 10.94 6.14 -8.41
N ASN A 267 11.19 6.66 -7.20
CA ASN A 267 12.52 6.95 -6.68
C ASN A 267 13.16 5.76 -5.94
N PHE A 268 12.38 4.81 -5.44
CA PHE A 268 12.81 3.48 -5.00
C PHE A 268 11.97 2.42 -5.69
N TYR A 269 12.19 1.14 -5.41
CA TYR A 269 11.33 0.03 -5.85
C TYR A 269 11.20 -1.01 -4.72
N GLY A 270 10.18 -1.88 -4.76
CA GLY A 270 9.95 -2.96 -3.81
C GLY A 270 8.65 -3.74 -4.06
N ALA A 271 8.47 -4.87 -3.38
CA ALA A 271 7.27 -5.69 -3.54
C ALA A 271 6.11 -5.24 -2.64
N GLU A 272 5.94 -3.95 -2.34
CA GLU A 272 4.86 -3.46 -1.44
C GLU A 272 4.10 -2.24 -1.98
N MET A 273 4.30 -1.86 -3.25
CA MET A 273 3.66 -0.67 -3.81
C MET A 273 2.32 -0.93 -4.48
N ALA A 274 1.26 -0.35 -3.92
CA ALA A 274 -0.07 -0.32 -4.51
C ALA A 274 -0.88 0.83 -3.93
N GLY A 275 -1.89 1.32 -4.66
CA GLY A 275 -2.91 2.19 -4.09
C GLY A 275 -3.51 1.55 -2.83
N ILE A 276 -3.87 0.26 -2.92
CA ILE A 276 -4.32 -0.55 -1.79
C ILE A 276 -3.60 -1.91 -1.79
N LYS A 277 -2.93 -2.30 -0.69
CA LYS A 277 -2.29 -3.63 -0.55
C LYS A 277 -2.67 -4.31 0.77
N PHE A 278 -3.19 -5.54 0.72
CA PHE A 278 -3.45 -6.31 1.93
C PHE A 278 -2.90 -7.72 1.86
N HIS A 279 -2.33 -8.17 2.98
CA HIS A 279 -2.04 -9.57 3.23
C HIS A 279 -2.99 -10.10 4.29
N ALA A 280 -3.45 -11.35 4.10
CA ALA A 280 -4.48 -11.94 4.94
C ALA A 280 -5.76 -11.11 5.01
N ALA A 281 -6.28 -10.77 3.83
CA ALA A 281 -7.53 -10.04 3.64
C ALA A 281 -8.80 -10.87 3.98
N VAL A 282 -8.76 -11.64 5.07
CA VAL A 282 -9.79 -12.59 5.50
C VAL A 282 -11.11 -11.85 5.73
N ASP A 283 -12.19 -12.28 5.07
CA ASP A 283 -13.55 -11.74 5.19
C ASP A 283 -13.64 -10.20 5.03
N MET A 284 -12.69 -9.58 4.32
CA MET A 284 -12.72 -8.13 4.08
C MET A 284 -13.77 -7.73 3.03
N VAL A 285 -14.32 -6.53 3.17
CA VAL A 285 -15.16 -5.89 2.14
C VAL A 285 -14.44 -4.67 1.58
N ILE A 286 -14.13 -4.70 0.28
CA ILE A 286 -13.49 -3.60 -0.43
C ILE A 286 -14.49 -3.11 -1.48
N LYS A 287 -15.14 -1.97 -1.24
CA LYS A 287 -16.30 -1.55 -2.02
C LYS A 287 -16.31 -0.07 -2.36
N GLY A 288 -16.66 0.26 -3.60
CA GLY A 288 -16.96 1.63 -4.02
C GLY A 288 -15.74 2.56 -4.09
N ASN A 289 -14.53 2.05 -3.93
CA ASN A 289 -13.31 2.85 -3.99
C ASN A 289 -13.00 3.23 -5.43
N HIS A 290 -12.38 4.39 -5.61
CA HIS A 290 -11.77 4.82 -6.86
C HIS A 290 -10.26 4.87 -6.65
N VAL A 291 -9.53 4.03 -7.38
CA VAL A 291 -8.07 3.95 -7.30
C VAL A 291 -7.46 4.25 -8.66
N SER A 292 -6.68 5.33 -8.74
CA SER A 292 -6.10 5.78 -10.00
C SER A 292 -4.65 6.24 -9.89
N ASN A 293 -3.96 6.39 -11.03
CA ASN A 293 -2.58 6.86 -11.12
C ASN A 293 -1.65 6.24 -10.06
N SER A 294 -1.76 4.92 -9.89
CA SER A 294 -0.98 4.14 -8.94
C SER A 294 -0.16 3.09 -9.67
N PHE A 295 0.84 2.50 -9.01
CA PHE A 295 1.56 1.38 -9.61
C PHE A 295 0.65 0.16 -9.80
N ILE A 296 0.16 -0.40 -8.70
CA ILE A 296 -0.92 -1.38 -8.66
C ILE A 296 -2.15 -0.71 -8.07
N GLY A 297 -3.34 -0.95 -8.63
CA GLY A 297 -4.59 -0.46 -8.03
C GLY A 297 -4.89 -1.15 -6.69
N LEU A 298 -5.18 -2.44 -6.73
CA LEU A 298 -5.42 -3.30 -5.57
C LEU A 298 -4.54 -4.55 -5.63
N TRP A 299 -3.78 -4.81 -4.58
CA TRP A 299 -3.00 -6.03 -4.41
C TRP A 299 -3.50 -6.82 -3.20
N LEU A 300 -4.05 -8.01 -3.46
CA LEU A 300 -4.42 -8.96 -2.42
C LEU A 300 -3.39 -10.09 -2.43
N ASP A 301 -2.51 -10.04 -1.44
CA ASP A 301 -1.26 -10.79 -1.40
C ASP A 301 -1.31 -11.79 -0.23
N TRP A 302 -1.61 -13.04 -0.57
CA TRP A 302 -1.87 -14.16 0.33
C TRP A 302 -3.19 -14.07 1.11
N MET A 303 -3.80 -15.24 1.30
CA MET A 303 -4.88 -15.45 2.29
C MET A 303 -6.13 -14.56 2.12
N ALA A 304 -6.39 -14.06 0.91
CA ALA A 304 -7.68 -13.45 0.57
C ALA A 304 -8.77 -14.53 0.53
N GLN A 305 -9.36 -14.80 1.69
CA GLN A 305 -10.37 -15.83 1.89
C GLN A 305 -11.63 -15.20 2.47
N GLY A 306 -12.78 -15.41 1.83
CA GLY A 306 -14.05 -14.74 2.13
C GLY A 306 -14.11 -13.28 1.67
N THR A 307 -13.01 -12.74 1.13
CA THR A 307 -12.90 -11.35 0.67
C THR A 307 -13.89 -11.03 -0.43
N LYS A 308 -14.50 -9.84 -0.35
CA LYS A 308 -15.40 -9.32 -1.36
C LYS A 308 -14.91 -7.97 -1.88
N VAL A 309 -14.57 -7.91 -3.16
CA VAL A 309 -14.19 -6.71 -3.90
C VAL A 309 -15.33 -6.32 -4.83
N SER A 310 -16.01 -5.19 -4.59
CA SER A 310 -17.18 -4.84 -5.41
C SER A 310 -17.41 -3.37 -5.70
N HIS A 311 -17.91 -3.05 -6.91
CA HIS A 311 -18.25 -1.69 -7.32
C HIS A 311 -17.10 -0.67 -7.26
N ASN A 312 -15.85 -1.13 -7.28
CA ASN A 312 -14.69 -0.25 -7.34
C ASN A 312 -14.40 0.15 -8.80
N VAL A 313 -13.72 1.28 -8.97
CA VAL A 313 -13.19 1.76 -10.25
C VAL A 313 -11.67 1.84 -10.13
N PHE A 314 -10.99 1.22 -11.07
CA PHE A 314 -9.54 1.24 -11.20
C PHE A 314 -9.17 1.75 -12.59
N GLU A 315 -8.35 2.78 -12.68
CA GLU A 315 -7.94 3.38 -13.96
C GLU A 315 -6.57 4.01 -13.87
N ASP A 316 -5.87 4.15 -15.00
CA ASP A 316 -4.53 4.74 -15.08
C ASP A 316 -3.52 4.15 -14.09
N ASN A 317 -3.65 2.85 -13.79
CA ASN A 317 -2.68 2.12 -12.98
C ASN A 317 -1.62 1.46 -13.90
N ASP A 318 -0.35 1.69 -13.58
CA ASP A 318 0.77 1.35 -14.48
C ASP A 318 0.94 -0.17 -14.68
N TYR A 319 0.93 -0.92 -13.58
CA TYR A 319 1.29 -2.34 -13.56
C TYR A 319 0.06 -3.21 -13.74
N VAL A 320 -0.97 -3.02 -12.90
CA VAL A 320 -2.25 -3.71 -12.97
C VAL A 320 -3.31 -3.06 -12.08
N ASP A 321 -4.58 -3.13 -12.49
CA ASP A 321 -5.70 -2.70 -11.64
C ASP A 321 -5.93 -3.60 -10.42
N ILE A 322 -5.99 -4.92 -10.60
CA ILE A 322 -6.07 -5.89 -9.50
C ILE A 322 -5.06 -7.02 -9.63
N PHE A 323 -4.26 -7.22 -8.59
CA PHE A 323 -3.33 -8.33 -8.45
C PHE A 323 -3.81 -9.28 -7.35
N MET A 324 -4.17 -10.49 -7.74
CA MET A 324 -4.49 -11.59 -6.83
C MET A 324 -3.26 -12.49 -6.72
N GLU A 325 -2.50 -12.38 -5.64
CA GLU A 325 -1.27 -13.15 -5.43
C GLU A 325 -1.43 -14.18 -4.31
N MET A 326 -1.12 -15.45 -4.61
CA MET A 326 -1.10 -16.54 -3.63
C MET A 326 -2.38 -16.74 -2.81
N ASN A 327 -3.55 -16.58 -3.43
CA ASN A 327 -4.83 -16.77 -2.74
C ASN A 327 -5.50 -18.07 -3.19
N HIS A 328 -6.05 -18.83 -2.24
CA HIS A 328 -6.82 -20.04 -2.53
C HIS A 328 -8.34 -19.83 -2.58
N GLY A 329 -8.80 -18.63 -2.18
CA GLY A 329 -10.21 -18.30 -2.06
C GLY A 329 -10.95 -19.08 -0.96
N PRO A 330 -12.29 -19.07 -0.98
CA PRO A 330 -13.12 -18.37 -1.96
C PRO A 330 -13.05 -16.86 -1.79
N TYR A 331 -12.87 -16.12 -2.88
CA TYR A 331 -13.04 -14.66 -2.91
C TYR A 331 -13.98 -14.23 -4.04
N LEU A 332 -14.68 -13.11 -3.87
CA LEU A 332 -15.64 -12.58 -4.82
C LEU A 332 -15.22 -11.21 -5.33
N VAL A 333 -14.96 -11.12 -6.64
CA VAL A 333 -14.69 -9.86 -7.35
C VAL A 333 -15.90 -9.57 -8.22
N GLU A 334 -16.73 -8.58 -7.89
CA GLU A 334 -17.95 -8.31 -8.64
C GLU A 334 -18.26 -6.84 -8.95
N ARG A 335 -18.78 -6.59 -10.16
CA ARG A 335 -19.28 -5.27 -10.59
C ARG A 335 -18.23 -4.15 -10.50
N ASN A 336 -16.95 -4.49 -10.60
CA ASN A 336 -15.87 -3.52 -10.68
C ASN A 336 -15.63 -3.08 -12.14
N ARG A 337 -15.03 -1.92 -12.31
CA ARG A 337 -14.53 -1.41 -13.59
C ARG A 337 -13.00 -1.37 -13.52
N PHE A 338 -12.36 -2.17 -14.34
CA PHE A 338 -10.91 -2.23 -14.48
C PHE A 338 -10.57 -1.64 -15.84
N MET A 339 -10.09 -0.40 -15.84
CA MET A 339 -9.96 0.46 -17.02
C MET A 339 -8.51 0.65 -17.48
N SER A 340 -7.53 0.16 -16.72
CA SER A 340 -6.12 0.26 -17.09
C SER A 340 -5.74 -0.75 -18.16
N VAL A 341 -4.56 -0.55 -18.75
CA VAL A 341 -4.00 -1.43 -19.79
C VAL A 341 -3.89 -2.88 -19.32
N PHE A 342 -3.65 -3.10 -18.03
CA PHE A 342 -3.65 -4.41 -17.40
C PHE A 342 -4.72 -4.46 -16.30
N SER A 343 -5.72 -5.30 -16.46
CA SER A 343 -6.86 -5.35 -15.55
C SER A 343 -6.70 -6.37 -14.43
N LEU A 344 -6.20 -7.58 -14.71
CA LEU A 344 -6.11 -8.65 -13.72
C LEU A 344 -4.80 -9.43 -13.85
N ARG A 345 -4.06 -9.54 -12.76
CA ARG A 345 -2.97 -10.51 -12.62
C ARG A 345 -3.42 -11.59 -11.65
N ASP A 346 -3.53 -12.82 -12.14
CA ASP A 346 -4.05 -13.95 -11.39
C ASP A 346 -2.94 -14.95 -11.09
N TRP A 347 -2.31 -14.77 -9.93
CA TRP A 347 -1.38 -15.71 -9.32
C TRP A 347 -2.08 -16.50 -8.21
N SER A 348 -3.38 -16.73 -8.38
CA SER A 348 -4.28 -17.27 -7.37
C SER A 348 -5.21 -18.34 -7.97
N GLU A 349 -6.05 -18.91 -7.11
CA GLU A 349 -7.10 -19.85 -7.45
C GLU A 349 -8.35 -19.60 -6.58
N GLY A 350 -9.49 -20.23 -6.91
CA GLY A 350 -10.71 -20.17 -6.07
C GLY A 350 -11.50 -18.87 -6.16
N GLY A 351 -11.24 -18.04 -7.17
CA GLY A 351 -11.87 -16.75 -7.40
C GLY A 351 -13.20 -16.83 -8.14
N THR A 352 -14.19 -16.05 -7.69
CA THR A 352 -15.40 -15.78 -8.47
C THR A 352 -15.38 -14.35 -8.99
N PHE A 353 -15.32 -14.20 -10.31
CA PHE A 353 -15.36 -12.92 -11.00
C PHE A 353 -16.73 -12.75 -11.67
N ARG A 354 -17.53 -11.79 -11.20
CA ARG A 354 -18.92 -11.64 -11.64
C ARG A 354 -19.27 -10.22 -12.07
N LYS A 355 -19.80 -10.05 -13.28
CA LYS A 355 -20.32 -8.75 -13.78
C LYS A 355 -19.29 -7.61 -13.75
N ASN A 356 -18.00 -7.92 -13.82
CA ASN A 356 -16.95 -6.91 -13.95
C ASN A 356 -16.81 -6.45 -15.41
N TYR A 357 -16.24 -5.28 -15.59
CA TYR A 357 -15.76 -4.78 -16.88
C TYR A 357 -14.23 -4.77 -16.84
N PHE A 358 -13.59 -5.62 -17.65
CA PHE A 358 -12.14 -5.70 -17.83
C PHE A 358 -11.80 -5.05 -19.18
N ALA A 359 -11.20 -3.87 -19.14
CA ALA A 359 -10.83 -3.11 -20.34
C ALA A 359 -9.42 -3.45 -20.87
N GLY A 360 -8.63 -4.18 -20.09
CA GLY A 360 -7.24 -4.46 -20.37
C GLY A 360 -6.90 -5.94 -20.39
N LEU A 361 -5.60 -6.20 -20.41
CA LEU A 361 -5.02 -7.53 -20.38
C LEU A 361 -5.30 -8.23 -19.04
N ILE A 362 -5.37 -9.55 -19.11
CA ILE A 362 -5.30 -10.41 -17.93
C ILE A 362 -4.14 -11.39 -18.06
N SER A 363 -3.57 -11.83 -16.94
CA SER A 363 -2.59 -12.91 -16.91
C SER A 363 -2.89 -13.96 -15.87
N ARG A 364 -2.27 -15.13 -16.07
CA ARG A 364 -2.30 -16.28 -15.16
C ARG A 364 -0.88 -16.76 -14.91
N ALA A 365 -0.50 -16.94 -13.65
CA ALA A 365 0.74 -17.65 -13.31
C ALA A 365 0.54 -18.54 -12.07
N PRO A 366 0.54 -19.87 -12.21
CA PRO A 366 0.66 -20.80 -11.08
C PRO A 366 1.92 -20.50 -10.24
N GLN A 367 1.93 -20.92 -8.98
CA GLN A 367 3.00 -20.59 -8.03
C GLN A 367 3.37 -21.80 -7.18
N ASP A 368 4.68 -22.06 -7.08
CA ASP A 368 5.23 -23.17 -6.28
C ASP A 368 5.34 -22.84 -4.79
N ARG A 369 5.34 -21.54 -4.43
CA ARG A 369 5.29 -21.08 -3.04
C ARG A 369 4.04 -21.66 -2.36
N VAL A 370 4.14 -22.04 -1.09
CA VAL A 370 3.01 -22.61 -0.33
C VAL A 370 2.44 -21.60 0.64
N THR A 371 1.11 -21.50 0.66
CA THR A 371 0.39 -20.52 1.49
C THR A 371 -0.80 -21.17 2.19
N PRO A 372 -1.28 -20.62 3.32
CA PRO A 372 -2.33 -21.27 4.09
C PRO A 372 -3.73 -21.07 3.49
N VAL A 373 -4.55 -22.10 3.66
CA VAL A 373 -6.00 -22.09 3.54
C VAL A 373 -6.58 -22.08 4.94
N PHE A 374 -7.56 -21.22 5.22
CA PHE A 374 -8.19 -21.16 6.54
C PHE A 374 -9.50 -21.95 6.60
N ARG A 375 -9.97 -22.23 7.81
CA ARG A 375 -11.39 -22.59 8.00
C ARG A 375 -12.29 -21.43 7.62
N THR A 376 -13.52 -21.74 7.21
CA THR A 376 -14.49 -20.73 6.77
C THR A 376 -14.72 -19.69 7.87
N ARG A 377 -14.59 -18.40 7.53
CA ARG A 377 -14.79 -17.26 8.45
C ARG A 377 -13.88 -17.27 9.69
N SER A 378 -12.65 -17.78 9.54
CA SER A 378 -11.68 -17.94 10.62
C SER A 378 -10.27 -17.60 10.15
N THR A 379 -9.36 -17.37 11.10
CA THR A 379 -7.90 -17.30 10.91
C THR A 379 -7.21 -18.65 11.18
N GLU A 380 -7.98 -19.67 11.55
CA GLU A 380 -7.45 -21.01 11.83
C GLU A 380 -7.04 -21.73 10.53
N ILE A 381 -5.79 -22.19 10.47
CA ILE A 381 -5.24 -22.93 9.33
C ILE A 381 -5.93 -24.29 9.19
N LEU A 382 -6.41 -24.57 7.97
CA LEU A 382 -6.93 -25.86 7.55
C LEU A 382 -5.86 -26.68 6.83
N GLU A 383 -5.10 -26.05 5.94
CA GLU A 383 -4.07 -26.67 5.10
C GLU A 383 -3.05 -25.61 4.66
N VAL A 384 -1.85 -26.01 4.23
CA VAL A 384 -0.86 -25.16 3.56
C VAL A 384 -0.47 -25.83 2.25
N LYS A 385 -0.60 -25.14 1.11
CA LYS A 385 -0.44 -25.73 -0.21
C LYS A 385 -0.03 -24.71 -1.29
N PRO A 386 0.50 -25.14 -2.45
CA PRO A 386 0.83 -24.24 -3.55
C PRO A 386 -0.40 -23.79 -4.36
N ILE A 387 -0.19 -22.89 -5.33
CA ILE A 387 -1.22 -22.46 -6.29
C ILE A 387 -1.09 -23.25 -7.58
N ALA A 388 -2.01 -24.19 -7.80
CA ALA A 388 -2.02 -25.00 -9.02
C ALA A 388 -2.41 -24.17 -10.26
N GLY A 389 -3.18 -23.09 -10.06
CA GLY A 389 -3.72 -22.22 -11.09
C GLY A 389 -5.05 -22.72 -11.66
N GLY A 390 -6.02 -21.81 -11.76
CA GLY A 390 -7.39 -22.11 -12.18
C GLY A 390 -8.37 -22.13 -11.01
N ASN A 391 -9.32 -23.09 -10.99
CA ASN A 391 -10.41 -23.16 -9.98
C ASN A 391 -11.23 -21.85 -9.88
N ASN A 392 -11.34 -21.13 -11.00
CA ASN A 392 -11.96 -19.82 -11.06
C ASN A 392 -13.32 -19.87 -11.78
N LEU A 393 -14.24 -19.01 -11.37
CA LEU A 393 -15.57 -18.87 -11.94
C LEU A 393 -15.77 -17.46 -12.50
N PHE A 394 -15.86 -17.35 -13.83
CA PHE A 394 -16.14 -16.09 -14.52
C PHE A 394 -17.59 -16.07 -15.02
N ILE A 395 -18.43 -15.18 -14.47
CA ILE A 395 -19.85 -15.06 -14.83
C ILE A 395 -20.23 -13.65 -15.25
N ALA A 396 -20.80 -13.53 -16.45
CA ALA A 396 -21.40 -12.28 -16.94
C ALA A 396 -20.48 -11.06 -16.94
N ASN A 397 -19.15 -11.28 -17.02
CA ASN A 397 -18.19 -10.22 -17.19
C ASN A 397 -18.17 -9.73 -18.65
N THR A 398 -17.67 -8.52 -18.85
CA THR A 398 -17.31 -8.01 -20.17
C THR A 398 -15.79 -7.88 -20.23
N PHE A 399 -15.18 -8.50 -21.23
CA PHE A 399 -13.76 -8.35 -21.55
C PHE A 399 -13.63 -7.56 -22.85
N ALA A 400 -12.80 -6.53 -22.85
CA ALA A 400 -12.49 -5.69 -24.00
C ALA A 400 -10.96 -5.53 -24.13
N ASP A 401 -10.51 -5.06 -25.28
CA ASP A 401 -9.08 -4.90 -25.60
C ASP A 401 -8.56 -3.48 -25.45
N GLY A 402 -9.34 -2.58 -24.83
CA GLY A 402 -8.93 -1.21 -24.56
C GLY A 402 -8.54 -0.41 -25.81
N LYS A 403 -8.99 -0.81 -27.01
CA LYS A 403 -8.57 -0.28 -28.33
C LYS A 403 -7.13 -0.61 -28.73
N GLY A 404 -6.51 -1.63 -28.13
CA GLY A 404 -5.23 -2.17 -28.59
C GLY A 404 -4.01 -1.31 -28.27
N VAL A 405 -4.05 -0.52 -27.19
CA VAL A 405 -2.87 0.18 -26.65
C VAL A 405 -1.77 -0.86 -26.41
N GLN A 406 -0.57 -0.58 -26.92
CA GLN A 406 0.58 -1.44 -26.69
C GLN A 406 0.94 -1.41 -25.21
N PRO A 407 1.00 -2.55 -24.52
CA PRO A 407 1.32 -2.58 -23.10
C PRO A 407 2.80 -2.24 -22.91
N VAL A 408 3.08 -1.01 -22.47
CA VAL A 408 4.38 -0.70 -21.84
C VAL A 408 4.25 -1.13 -20.40
N ARG A 409 4.88 -2.26 -20.04
CA ARG A 409 4.85 -2.77 -18.67
C ARG A 409 6.13 -2.40 -17.97
N PRO A 410 6.08 -1.64 -16.87
CA PRO A 410 7.22 -1.57 -15.98
C PRO A 410 7.46 -2.97 -15.42
N LYS A 411 8.69 -3.50 -15.56
CA LYS A 411 9.10 -4.63 -14.72
C LYS A 411 9.07 -4.15 -13.28
N MET A 412 8.61 -5.03 -12.39
CA MET A 412 8.66 -4.78 -10.96
C MET A 412 10.14 -4.69 -10.56
N HIS A 413 10.89 -5.79 -10.63
CA HIS A 413 12.32 -5.84 -10.38
C HIS A 413 13.07 -6.47 -11.56
N ALA A 414 14.39 -6.26 -11.65
CA ALA A 414 15.22 -6.82 -12.72
C ALA A 414 15.22 -8.36 -12.75
N MET A 415 14.94 -8.98 -11.60
CA MET A 415 14.84 -10.43 -11.42
C MET A 415 13.45 -11.00 -11.74
N ASP A 416 12.44 -10.14 -11.93
CA ASP A 416 11.08 -10.63 -12.11
C ASP A 416 10.88 -11.18 -13.52
N GLN A 417 10.26 -12.36 -13.55
CA GLN A 417 9.87 -13.00 -14.78
C GLN A 417 8.52 -12.46 -15.25
N GLU A 418 8.39 -12.30 -16.56
CA GLU A 418 7.10 -11.96 -17.13
C GLU A 418 6.15 -13.14 -17.03
N ASP A 419 4.89 -12.86 -16.71
CA ASP A 419 3.84 -13.88 -16.80
C ASP A 419 3.80 -14.41 -18.23
N GLN A 420 3.93 -15.71 -18.39
CA GLN A 420 3.98 -16.31 -19.74
C GLN A 420 2.59 -16.34 -20.41
N LEU A 421 1.52 -16.34 -19.61
CA LEU A 421 0.15 -16.49 -20.08
C LEU A 421 -0.60 -15.17 -19.92
N ILE A 422 -0.66 -14.40 -21.01
CA ILE A 422 -1.30 -13.09 -21.05
C ILE A 422 -2.26 -13.02 -22.24
N GLY A 423 -3.40 -12.38 -22.06
CA GLY A 423 -4.33 -12.13 -23.16
C GLY A 423 -5.47 -11.21 -22.78
N TYR A 424 -6.23 -10.80 -23.79
CA TYR A 424 -7.52 -10.16 -23.59
C TYR A 424 -8.56 -11.27 -23.40
N GLY A 425 -9.00 -11.54 -22.16
CA GLY A 425 -10.01 -12.57 -21.87
C GLY A 425 -9.45 -13.96 -21.54
N LEU A 426 -10.33 -14.97 -21.60
CA LEU A 426 -10.19 -16.22 -20.85
C LEU A 426 -9.49 -17.36 -21.59
N SER A 427 -8.98 -17.14 -22.81
CA SER A 427 -8.26 -18.19 -23.56
C SER A 427 -6.98 -18.65 -22.85
N ILE A 428 -6.38 -17.78 -22.03
CA ILE A 428 -5.21 -18.09 -21.19
C ILE A 428 -5.48 -19.13 -20.10
N TYR A 429 -6.74 -19.51 -19.86
CA TYR A 429 -7.13 -20.50 -18.85
C TYR A 429 -7.34 -21.91 -19.42
N ARG A 430 -7.09 -22.13 -20.71
CA ARG A 430 -7.46 -23.38 -21.41
C ARG A 430 -6.75 -24.64 -20.90
N ASP A 431 -5.52 -24.46 -20.44
CA ASP A 431 -4.59 -25.48 -19.95
C ASP A 431 -4.37 -25.35 -18.43
N ALA A 432 -5.28 -24.66 -17.72
CA ALA A 432 -5.18 -24.52 -16.27
C ALA A 432 -5.27 -25.90 -15.63
N ALA A 433 -4.41 -26.15 -14.62
CA ALA A 433 -4.39 -27.43 -13.91
C ALA A 433 -5.73 -27.69 -13.21
N MET A 434 -6.37 -26.64 -12.68
CA MET A 434 -7.69 -26.73 -12.05
C MET A 434 -8.80 -26.16 -12.97
N PRO A 435 -10.01 -26.76 -12.97
CA PRO A 435 -11.08 -26.34 -13.87
C PRO A 435 -11.44 -24.85 -13.75
N VAL A 436 -11.58 -24.19 -14.89
CA VAL A 436 -12.11 -22.82 -14.97
C VAL A 436 -13.48 -22.83 -15.63
N MET A 437 -14.44 -22.22 -14.96
CA MET A 437 -15.82 -22.12 -15.45
C MET A 437 -16.10 -20.73 -16.01
N SER A 438 -16.61 -20.68 -17.24
CA SER A 438 -17.01 -19.44 -17.92
C SER A 438 -18.48 -19.51 -18.31
N ARG A 439 -19.30 -18.52 -17.91
CA ARG A 439 -20.73 -18.47 -18.24
C ARG A 439 -21.18 -17.05 -18.58
N ARG A 440 -21.84 -16.87 -19.72
CA ARG A 440 -22.48 -15.60 -20.12
C ARG A 440 -21.53 -14.39 -20.20
N ASN A 441 -20.22 -14.62 -20.32
CA ASN A 441 -19.25 -13.54 -20.50
C ASN A 441 -19.35 -12.96 -21.92
N LYS A 442 -19.13 -11.65 -22.05
CA LYS A 442 -19.03 -10.94 -23.33
C LYS A 442 -17.57 -10.67 -23.64
N PHE A 443 -17.19 -10.82 -24.90
CA PHE A 443 -15.83 -10.61 -25.39
C PHE A 443 -15.89 -9.65 -26.58
N LEU A 444 -15.19 -8.53 -26.47
CA LEU A 444 -15.17 -7.45 -27.46
C LEU A 444 -13.75 -7.27 -28.02
N GLY A 445 -13.64 -6.82 -29.27
CA GLY A 445 -12.36 -6.60 -29.92
C GLY A 445 -11.50 -7.87 -29.98
N LYS A 446 -10.24 -7.77 -29.52
CA LYS A 446 -9.31 -8.91 -29.42
C LYS A 446 -9.60 -9.87 -28.27
N ALA A 447 -10.61 -9.61 -27.43
CA ALA A 447 -10.88 -10.47 -26.29
C ALA A 447 -11.37 -11.86 -26.72
N GLN A 448 -10.82 -12.92 -26.11
CA GLN A 448 -11.09 -14.31 -26.47
C GLN A 448 -11.78 -15.09 -25.35
N PRO A 449 -12.78 -15.94 -25.67
CA PRO A 449 -13.40 -16.81 -24.69
C PRO A 449 -12.49 -17.97 -24.29
N LEU A 450 -12.84 -18.61 -23.16
CA LEU A 450 -12.34 -19.94 -22.83
C LEU A 450 -12.88 -20.93 -23.88
N LYS A 451 -12.04 -21.36 -24.81
CA LYS A 451 -12.38 -22.41 -25.79
C LYS A 451 -12.08 -23.76 -25.15
N LYS A 452 -13.10 -24.64 -25.09
CA LYS A 452 -12.91 -26.06 -24.77
C LYS A 452 -12.16 -26.74 -25.91
#